data_AF-A0A6L9U2C8-F1
#
_entry.id   AF-A0A6L9U2C8-F1
#
_cell.length_a   1.000
_cell.length_b   1.000
_cell.length_c   1.000
_cell.angle_alpha   90.00
_cell.angle_beta   90.00
_cell.angle_gamma   90.00
#
_symmetry.space_group_name_H-M   'P 1'
#
loop_
_entity.id
_entity.type
_entity.pdbx_description
1 polymer ?
#
loop_
_entity_poly.entity_id
_entity_poly.type
_entity_poly.pdbx_seq_one_letter_code
_entity_poly.pdbx_strand_id
1 'polypeptide(L)' 'MAVTKLEQRKSERLTKVKPVIVSEKTHIIEIECGHCSRHFFRWSSMAAVYRRCDDCSAIG' A
#
# COMPACT_ATOMS: atom_id res chain seq x y z
N MET A 1 14.10 25.77 -11.81
CA MET A 1 14.76 25.00 -10.74
C MET A 1 14.96 23.58 -11.22
N ALA A 2 16.20 23.10 -11.31
CA ALA A 2 16.48 21.73 -11.75
C ALA A 2 16.14 20.77 -10.60
N VAL A 3 15.08 19.98 -10.77
CA VAL A 3 14.73 18.91 -9.83
C VAL A 3 15.86 17.88 -9.89
N THR A 4 16.61 17.74 -8.80
CA THR A 4 17.74 16.80 -8.76
C THR A 4 17.22 15.36 -8.71
N LYS A 5 17.98 14.40 -9.24
CA LYS A 5 17.62 12.96 -9.17
C LYS A 5 17.36 12.49 -7.71
N LEU A 6 17.96 13.17 -6.73
CA LEU A 6 17.75 12.92 -5.31
C LEU A 6 16.34 13.32 -4.86
N GLU A 7 15.88 14.50 -5.27
CA GLU A 7 14.53 15.02 -5.01
C GLU A 7 13.45 14.17 -5.70
N GLN A 8 13.75 13.68 -6.91
CA GLN A 8 12.86 12.77 -7.65
C GLN A 8 12.70 11.43 -6.92
N ARG A 9 13.80 10.83 -6.44
CA ARG A 9 13.78 9.57 -5.66
C ARG A 9 13.12 9.71 -4.28
N LYS A 10 13.15 10.92 -3.70
CA LYS A 10 12.46 11.26 -2.44
C LYS A 10 10.96 11.38 -2.67
N SER A 11 10.56 12.03 -3.76
CA SER A 11 9.17 12.16 -4.18
C SER A 11 8.53 10.82 -4.56
N GLU A 12 9.26 9.93 -5.26
CA GLU A 12 8.82 8.56 -5.58
C GLU A 12 8.56 7.69 -4.33
N ARG A 13 9.35 7.88 -3.27
CA ARG A 13 9.13 7.20 -1.99
C ARG A 13 7.93 7.75 -1.22
N LEU A 14 7.61 9.03 -1.41
CA LEU A 14 6.46 9.69 -0.78
C LEU A 14 5.15 9.44 -1.56
N THR A 15 5.22 9.21 -2.87
CA THR A 15 4.05 8.99 -3.73
C THR A 15 3.57 7.54 -3.78
N LYS A 16 4.36 6.57 -3.32
CA LYS A 16 3.85 5.23 -3.06
C LYS A 16 2.93 5.30 -1.84
N VAL A 17 1.65 5.55 -2.11
CA VAL A 17 0.58 5.44 -1.12
C VAL A 17 0.70 4.08 -0.46
N LYS A 18 1.17 4.10 0.78
CA LYS A 18 1.34 2.88 1.56
C LYS A 18 -0.05 2.30 1.86
N PRO A 19 -0.19 0.98 1.91
CA PRO A 19 -1.37 0.36 2.48
C PRO A 19 -1.58 0.89 3.89
N VAL A 20 -2.83 1.20 4.24
CA VAL A 20 -3.18 1.58 5.62
C VAL A 20 -3.24 0.28 6.43
N ILE A 21 -2.25 0.09 7.30
CA ILE A 21 -2.16 -1.07 8.19
C ILE A 21 -2.98 -0.75 9.44
N VAL A 22 -4.04 -1.51 9.69
CA VAL A 22 -4.93 -1.33 10.85
C VAL A 22 -4.63 -2.30 11.99
N SER A 23 -4.00 -3.43 11.69
CA SER A 23 -3.55 -4.41 12.69
C SER A 23 -2.37 -5.22 12.18
N GLU A 24 -1.47 -5.59 13.07
CA GLU A 24 -0.33 -6.48 12.78
C GLU A 24 -0.33 -7.66 13.75
N LYS A 25 -0.48 -8.86 13.18
CA LYS A 25 -0.23 -10.13 13.85
C LYS A 25 1.11 -10.64 13.31
N THR A 26 1.88 -11.37 14.12
CA THR A 26 3.28 -11.78 13.92
C THR A 26 3.83 -11.84 12.48
N HIS A 27 3.06 -12.32 11.50
CA HIS A 27 3.42 -12.26 10.07
C HIS A 27 2.29 -11.85 9.11
N ILE A 28 1.07 -11.62 9.62
CA ILE A 28 -0.11 -11.28 8.83
C ILE A 28 -0.59 -9.92 9.29
N ILE A 29 -0.71 -8.99 8.37
CA ILE A 29 -1.27 -7.67 8.63
C ILE A 29 -2.69 -7.58 8.09
N GLU A 30 -3.50 -6.81 8.78
CA GLU A 30 -4.80 -6.35 8.33
C GLU A 30 -4.62 -5.00 7.63
N ILE A 31 -5.17 -4.90 6.43
CA ILE A 31 -5.08 -3.74 5.55
C ILE A 31 -6.48 -3.24 5.26
N GLU A 32 -6.67 -1.92 5.34
CA GLU A 32 -7.87 -1.27 4.82
C GLU A 32 -7.73 -0.95 3.33
N CYS A 33 -8.69 -1.41 2.52
CA CYS A 33 -8.75 -1.10 1.10
C CYS A 33 -9.07 0.38 0.88
N GLY A 34 -8.19 1.12 0.21
CA GLY A 34 -8.42 2.54 -0.07
C GLY A 34 -9.53 2.86 -1.08
N HIS A 35 -10.21 1.84 -1.65
CA HIS A 35 -11.32 2.04 -2.59
C HIS A 35 -12.70 1.77 -1.96
N CYS A 36 -12.84 0.64 -1.25
CA CYS A 36 -14.13 0.20 -0.72
C CYS A 36 -14.16 0.13 0.81
N SER A 37 -13.09 0.57 1.48
CA SER A 37 -12.89 0.50 2.94
C SER A 37 -13.08 -0.90 3.55
N ARG A 38 -13.05 -1.96 2.73
CA ARG A 38 -13.04 -3.34 3.23
C ARG A 38 -11.69 -3.68 3.82
N HIS A 39 -11.71 -4.45 4.90
CA HIS A 39 -10.52 -4.98 5.52
C HIS A 39 -10.15 -6.32 4.90
N PHE A 40 -8.86 -6.58 4.72
CA PHE A 40 -8.36 -7.86 4.23
C PHE A 40 -6.98 -8.15 4.81
N PHE A 41 -6.60 -9.44 4.82
CA PHE A 41 -5.37 -9.90 5.42
C PHE A 41 -4.32 -10.25 4.35
N ARG A 42 -3.06 -9.87 4.62
CA ARG A 42 -1.90 -10.22 3.80
C ARG A 42 -0.68 -10.50 4.65
N TRP A 43 0.23 -11.31 4.11
CA TRP A 43 1.57 -11.45 4.68
C TRP A 43 2.29 -10.11 4.70
N SER A 44 2.96 -9.78 5.80
CA SER A 44 3.70 -8.52 5.97
C SER A 44 4.74 -8.30 4.87
N SER A 45 5.34 -9.37 4.35
CA SER A 45 6.27 -9.35 3.22
C SER A 45 5.63 -8.90 1.90
N MET A 46 4.33 -9.14 1.73
CA MET A 46 3.58 -8.81 0.51
C MET A 46 2.75 -7.53 0.65
N ALA A 47 2.49 -7.08 1.88
CA ALA A 47 1.70 -5.91 2.24
C ALA A 47 1.91 -4.70 1.32
N ALA A 48 3.16 -4.31 1.08
CA ALA A 48 3.52 -3.11 0.33
C ALA A 48 3.04 -3.12 -1.14
N VAL A 49 2.65 -4.29 -1.67
CA VAL A 49 2.14 -4.46 -3.03
C VAL A 49 0.62 -4.26 -3.09
N TYR A 50 -0.10 -4.49 -1.99
CA TYR A 50 -1.57 -4.52 -1.99
C TYR A 50 -2.14 -3.22 -1.44
N ARG A 51 -2.70 -2.39 -2.34
CA ARG A 51 -3.48 -1.19 -1.98
C ARG A 51 -4.99 -1.38 -2.11
N ARG A 52 -5.42 -2.41 -2.83
CA ARG A 52 -6.82 -2.76 -3.07
C ARG A 52 -7.08 -4.19 -2.62
N CYS A 53 -8.31 -4.46 -2.17
CA CYS A 53 -8.77 -5.83 -1.95
C CYS A 53 -8.92 -6.58 -3.28
N ASP A 54 -8.99 -7.92 -3.22
CA ASP A 54 -9.12 -8.77 -4.39
C ASP A 54 -10.38 -8.43 -5.22
N ASP A 55 -11.49 -8.13 -4.55
CA ASP A 55 -12.74 -7.69 -5.21
C ASP A 55 -12.52 -6.44 -6.07
N CYS A 56 -11.82 -5.43 -5.55
CA CYS A 56 -11.54 -4.19 -6.29
C CYS A 56 -10.40 -4.33 -7.30
N SER A 57 -9.56 -5.35 -7.18
CA SER A 57 -8.51 -5.65 -8.15
C SER A 57 -9.04 -6.44 -9.34
N ALA A 58 -10.11 -7.22 -9.17
CA ALA A 58 -10.73 -8.04 -10.21
C ALA A 58 -11.64 -7.24 -11.16
N ILE A 59 -12.02 -6.02 -10.79
CA ILE A 59 -12.83 -5.10 -11.62
C ILE A 59 -11.91 -4.22 -12.52
N GLY A 60 -10.62 -4.55 -12.58
CA GLY A 60 -9.59 -3.83 -13.34
C GLY A 60 -9.51 -4.21 -14.80
#